data_AF-A0A150VZW1-F1
#
_entry.id   AF-A0A150VZW1-F1
#
_cell.length_a   1.000
_cell.length_b   1.000
_cell.length_c   1.000
_cell.angle_alpha   90.00
_cell.angle_beta   90.00
_cell.angle_gamma   90.00
#
_symmetry.space_group_name_H-M   'P 1'
#
loop_
_entity.id
_entity.type
_entity.pdbx_description
1 polymer ?
#
loop_
_entity_poly.entity_id
_entity_poly.type
_entity_poly.pdbx_seq_one_letter_code
_entity_poly.pdbx_strand_id
1 'polypeptide(L)'
;MTTATGAGQWRVDFDAEVVFSNGGSLRTEGFRLDIPGDDIDDAALGELLVRHLGLLMVGGTAITRKELIREPHKGSRNTGTEGGAPVRRTLDLTGPGTRLDRPAGAPEGIEGLVDLPVALVRLVGADEPVADRLALAPFAPAGHAVVVHTGRPDGPWLTPDAAALLAERGAALVATDAVERDDPATKALTEAGLPVLTGLTGLTDLPATDVRLHAVPHPGGVRVYGVAE
;
A
#
# COMPACT_ATOMS: atom_id res chain seq x y z
N MET A 1 6.71 7.35 44.04
CA MET A 1 7.57 8.08 43.07
C MET A 1 7.97 7.13 41.96
N THR A 2 7.28 7.18 40.83
CA THR A 2 7.82 6.82 39.51
C THR A 2 7.02 7.64 38.50
N THR A 3 7.68 8.64 37.95
CA THR A 3 7.18 9.60 36.97
C THR A 3 6.92 8.90 35.64
N ALA A 4 5.67 8.93 35.16
CA ALA A 4 5.38 8.66 33.76
C ALA A 4 5.80 9.88 32.95
N THR A 5 6.90 9.77 32.22
CA THR A 5 7.42 10.78 31.31
C THR A 5 6.40 10.98 30.18
N GLY A 6 5.66 12.10 30.21
CA GLY A 6 4.93 12.56 29.04
C GLY A 6 5.95 12.99 27.99
N ALA A 7 6.33 12.08 27.08
CA ALA A 7 7.04 12.46 25.87
C ALA A 7 6.17 13.47 25.13
N GLY A 8 6.64 14.73 25.04
CA GLY A 8 5.90 15.75 24.32
C GLY A 8 5.71 15.29 22.87
N GLN A 9 4.45 15.19 22.43
CA GLN A 9 4.15 14.94 21.03
C GLN A 9 4.53 16.18 20.23
N TRP A 10 5.30 15.99 19.18
CA TRP A 10 5.71 17.05 18.28
C TRP A 10 4.75 17.12 17.10
N ARG A 11 4.55 18.33 16.59
CA ARG A 11 3.85 18.60 15.35
C ARG A 11 4.77 19.35 14.42
N VAL A 12 4.44 19.32 13.15
CA VAL A 12 5.12 20.13 12.15
C VAL A 12 4.09 20.99 11.43
N ASP A 13 4.39 22.29 11.31
CA ASP A 13 3.68 23.27 10.49
C ASP A 13 4.47 23.47 9.19
N PHE A 14 3.83 23.33 8.04
CA PHE A 14 4.51 23.37 6.75
C PHE A 14 3.58 23.73 5.59
N ASP A 15 4.19 24.20 4.50
CA ASP A 15 3.58 24.26 3.19
C ASP A 15 3.93 23.00 2.41
N ALA A 16 2.98 22.51 1.61
CA ALA A 16 3.24 21.41 0.71
C ALA A 16 2.57 21.59 -0.64
N GLU A 17 3.25 21.13 -1.68
CA GLU A 17 2.68 20.88 -2.99
C GLU A 17 2.80 19.39 -3.31
N VAL A 18 1.66 18.77 -3.62
CA VAL A 18 1.55 17.37 -4.02
C VAL A 18 1.16 17.35 -5.49
N VAL A 19 2.01 16.77 -6.34
CA VAL A 19 1.74 16.60 -7.77
C VAL A 19 1.19 15.20 -8.00
N PHE A 20 0.09 15.08 -8.73
CA PHE A 20 -0.50 13.78 -9.04
C PHE A 20 -0.02 13.26 -10.39
N SER A 21 0.22 11.95 -10.48
CA SER A 21 0.66 11.28 -11.71
C SER A 21 -0.41 11.22 -12.79
N ASN A 22 -1.69 11.40 -12.43
CA ASN A 22 -2.80 11.55 -13.38
C ASN A 22 -3.07 13.02 -13.77
N GLY A 23 -2.20 13.94 -13.37
CA GLY A 23 -2.30 15.37 -13.64
C GLY A 23 -2.99 16.15 -12.53
N GLY A 24 -2.62 17.43 -12.44
CA GLY A 24 -3.06 18.34 -11.39
C GLY A 24 -2.14 18.34 -10.15
N SER A 25 -2.45 19.23 -9.20
CA SER A 25 -1.74 19.32 -7.93
C SER A 25 -2.65 19.74 -6.80
N LEU A 26 -2.25 19.43 -5.57
CA LEU A 26 -2.86 19.89 -4.32
C LEU A 26 -1.82 20.73 -3.58
N ARG A 27 -2.20 21.94 -3.19
CA ARG A 27 -1.36 22.85 -2.40
C ARG A 27 -1.99 23.07 -1.04
N THR A 28 -1.16 23.03 0.01
CA THR A 28 -1.56 23.37 1.38
C THR A 28 -0.74 24.52 1.90
N GLU A 29 -1.36 25.36 2.72
CA GLU A 29 -0.69 26.46 3.38
C GLU A 29 -0.81 26.35 4.91
N GLY A 30 0.32 26.29 5.61
CA GLY A 30 0.36 26.22 7.09
C GLY A 30 -0.30 24.97 7.66
N PHE A 31 -0.15 23.84 6.98
CA PHE A 31 -0.74 22.57 7.37
C PHE A 31 -0.01 21.98 8.58
N ARG A 32 -0.77 21.43 9.54
CA ARG A 32 -0.22 20.93 10.81
C ARG A 32 -0.43 19.44 10.98
N LEU A 33 0.66 18.68 11.09
CA LEU A 33 0.62 17.22 11.21
C LEU A 33 1.38 16.73 12.45
N ASP A 34 0.84 15.73 13.14
CA ASP A 34 1.50 15.10 14.29
C ASP A 34 2.62 14.17 13.79
N ILE A 35 3.82 14.25 14.38
CA ILE A 35 4.98 13.45 13.97
C ILE A 35 5.47 12.54 15.11
N PRO A 36 6.02 11.36 14.80
CA PRO A 36 6.70 10.53 15.78
C PRO A 36 8.10 11.10 16.07
N GLY A 37 8.40 11.39 17.33
CA GLY A 37 9.72 11.93 17.72
C GLY A 37 9.80 13.45 17.64
N ASP A 38 11.00 14.00 17.74
CA ASP A 38 11.30 15.45 17.75
C ASP A 38 11.89 15.97 16.44
N ASP A 39 12.00 15.09 15.43
CA ASP A 39 12.49 15.41 14.10
C ASP A 39 11.81 14.54 13.04
N ILE A 40 11.80 15.01 11.81
CA ILE A 40 11.34 14.29 10.61
C ILE A 40 12.03 14.93 9.41
N ASP A 41 12.43 14.19 8.39
CA ASP A 41 12.92 14.77 7.13
C ASP A 41 11.75 15.13 6.18
N ASP A 42 12.04 15.76 5.05
CA ASP A 42 11.00 16.23 4.12
C ASP A 42 10.35 15.09 3.33
N ALA A 43 11.10 14.03 3.04
CA ALA A 43 10.57 12.86 2.35
C ALA A 43 9.58 12.10 3.24
N ALA A 44 9.98 11.83 4.49
CA ALA A 44 9.15 11.20 5.51
C ALA A 44 7.93 12.05 5.86
N LEU A 45 8.05 13.38 5.86
CA LEU A 45 6.91 14.28 6.06
C LEU A 45 5.95 14.28 4.86
N GLY A 46 6.47 14.24 3.64
CA GLY A 46 5.67 14.04 2.43
C GLY A 46 4.87 12.73 2.49
N GLU A 47 5.53 11.61 2.81
CA GLU A 47 4.89 10.31 3.03
C GLU A 47 3.77 10.37 4.09
N LEU A 48 4.05 11.04 5.21
CA LEU A 48 3.10 11.21 6.31
C LEU A 48 1.88 12.03 5.89
N LEU A 49 2.06 13.11 5.12
CA LEU A 49 0.97 13.94 4.59
C LEU A 49 0.07 13.13 3.66
N VAL A 50 0.67 12.43 2.69
CA VAL A 50 -0.08 11.62 1.71
C VAL A 50 -0.89 10.54 2.43
N ARG A 51 -0.29 9.86 3.41
CA ARG A 51 -0.99 8.88 4.25
C ARG A 51 -2.12 9.50 5.07
N HIS A 52 -1.88 10.65 5.70
CA HIS A 52 -2.87 11.29 6.58
C HIS A 52 -4.10 11.78 5.82
N LEU A 53 -3.91 12.28 4.60
CA LEU A 53 -4.99 12.76 3.73
C LEU A 53 -5.60 11.66 2.84
N GLY A 54 -5.02 10.44 2.84
CA GLY A 54 -5.48 9.33 2.00
C GLY A 54 -5.37 9.61 0.50
N LEU A 55 -4.33 10.36 0.08
CA LEU A 55 -4.15 10.73 -1.32
C LEU A 55 -3.67 9.54 -2.14
N LEU A 56 -4.22 9.39 -3.35
CA LEU A 56 -3.86 8.36 -4.32
C LEU A 56 -3.17 9.00 -5.52
N MET A 57 -2.37 8.21 -6.25
CA MET A 57 -1.68 8.63 -7.48
C MET A 57 -0.77 9.85 -7.32
N VAL A 58 0.00 9.92 -6.22
CA VAL A 58 0.99 10.97 -6.00
C VAL A 58 2.27 10.65 -6.78
N GLY A 59 2.70 11.57 -7.64
CA GLY A 59 3.97 11.49 -8.38
C GLY A 59 5.13 12.22 -7.68
N GLY A 60 4.83 13.13 -6.75
CA GLY A 60 5.85 13.80 -5.96
C GLY A 60 5.29 14.76 -4.92
N THR A 61 6.11 15.06 -3.90
CA THR A 61 5.79 16.02 -2.85
C THR A 61 6.95 16.99 -2.64
N ALA A 62 6.64 18.29 -2.61
CA ALA A 62 7.60 19.33 -2.22
C ALA A 62 7.14 19.95 -0.90
N ILE A 63 8.00 19.89 0.12
CA ILE A 63 7.78 20.49 1.43
C ILE A 63 8.53 21.83 1.49
N THR A 64 7.88 22.86 2.01
CA THR A 64 8.50 24.17 2.23
C THR A 64 8.05 24.77 3.56
N ARG A 65 8.82 25.72 4.10
CA ARG A 65 8.50 26.46 5.33
C ARG A 65 8.10 25.52 6.50
N LYS A 66 8.95 24.52 6.71
CA LYS A 66 8.78 23.52 7.76
C LYS A 66 9.24 24.07 9.10
N GLU A 67 8.37 23.99 10.09
CA GLU A 67 8.64 24.41 11.47
C GLU A 67 8.11 23.36 12.46
N LEU A 68 8.97 22.93 13.39
CA LEU A 68 8.63 21.97 14.44
C LEU A 68 8.02 22.70 15.64
N ILE A 69 6.82 22.27 16.05
CA ILE A 69 6.06 22.86 17.13
C ILE A 69 5.84 21.84 18.24
N ARG A 70 6.07 22.26 19.49
CA ARG A 70 5.86 21.43 20.68
C ARG A 70 4.56 21.85 21.39
N GLU A 71 3.45 21.21 21.04
CA GLU A 71 2.12 21.51 21.58
C GLU A 71 1.42 20.25 22.13
N PRO A 72 0.91 20.25 23.38
CA PRO A 72 0.22 19.09 23.96
C PRO A 72 -1.30 19.12 23.71
N HIS A 73 -1.83 18.60 22.58
CA HIS A 73 -3.29 18.64 22.32
C HIS A 73 -3.91 17.38 21.66
N LYS A 74 -5.20 17.16 21.98
CA LYS A 74 -6.09 16.01 21.70
C LYS A 74 -6.19 15.61 20.23
N GLY A 75 -6.05 14.30 20.00
CA GLY A 75 -6.05 13.65 18.69
C GLY A 75 -7.27 13.90 17.81
N SER A 76 -7.00 13.85 16.50
CA SER A 76 -8.00 13.83 15.43
C SER A 76 -8.85 12.56 15.52
N ARG A 77 -10.17 12.72 15.47
CA ARG A 77 -11.14 11.61 15.49
C ARG A 77 -11.29 11.04 14.08
N ASN A 78 -11.21 9.71 14.01
CA ASN A 78 -11.69 8.86 12.93
C ASN A 78 -13.09 9.31 12.43
N THR A 79 -13.21 9.63 11.15
CA THR A 79 -14.50 9.70 10.47
C THR A 79 -14.93 8.27 10.11
N GLY A 80 -15.69 7.64 11.00
CA GLY A 80 -16.41 6.42 10.69
C GLY A 80 -17.59 6.73 9.77
N THR A 81 -17.59 6.12 8.59
CA THR A 81 -18.72 6.14 7.66
C THR A 81 -19.81 5.20 8.18
N GLU A 82 -21.05 5.69 8.27
CA GLU A 82 -22.21 4.96 8.77
C GLU A 82 -22.71 3.91 7.78
N GLY A 83 -23.00 2.72 8.31
CA GLY A 83 -23.28 1.49 7.57
C GLY A 83 -24.65 1.42 6.91
N GLY A 84 -24.64 1.03 5.63
CA GLY A 84 -25.67 0.16 5.06
C GLY A 84 -25.24 -1.30 5.23
N ALA A 85 -26.18 -2.23 5.37
CA ALA A 85 -25.86 -3.64 5.55
C ALA A 85 -24.98 -4.16 4.39
N PRO A 86 -23.80 -4.74 4.67
CA PRO A 86 -22.85 -5.13 3.63
C PRO A 86 -23.41 -6.25 2.77
N VAL A 87 -23.57 -6.00 1.47
CA VAL A 87 -23.84 -7.05 0.49
C VAL A 87 -22.49 -7.67 0.13
N ARG A 88 -22.12 -8.73 0.84
CA ARG A 88 -20.86 -9.44 0.60
C ARG A 88 -20.77 -9.88 -0.86
N ARG A 89 -19.84 -9.29 -1.61
CA ARG A 89 -19.63 -9.57 -3.04
C ARG A 89 -18.33 -10.34 -3.21
N THR A 90 -18.41 -11.50 -3.87
CA THR A 90 -17.22 -12.28 -4.25
C THR A 90 -16.84 -11.98 -5.70
N LEU A 91 -15.57 -11.70 -5.94
CA LEU A 91 -14.96 -11.42 -7.22
C LEU A 91 -13.94 -12.54 -7.50
N ASP A 92 -14.07 -13.20 -8.66
CA ASP A 92 -13.03 -14.11 -9.14
C ASP A 92 -11.93 -13.27 -9.81
N LEU A 93 -10.74 -13.33 -9.22
CA LEU A 93 -9.56 -12.60 -9.70
C LEU A 93 -8.63 -13.51 -10.50
N THR A 94 -9.02 -14.77 -10.71
CA THR A 94 -8.20 -15.76 -11.42
C THR A 94 -8.21 -15.49 -12.92
N GLY A 95 -7.05 -15.12 -13.46
CA GLY A 95 -6.76 -15.08 -14.88
C GLY A 95 -6.21 -16.39 -15.44
N PRO A 96 -6.12 -16.52 -16.78
CA PRO A 96 -5.55 -17.71 -17.44
C PRO A 96 -4.05 -17.90 -17.17
N GLY A 97 -3.35 -16.82 -16.81
CA GLY A 97 -1.93 -16.83 -16.47
C GLY A 97 -1.66 -16.78 -14.97
N THR A 98 -2.67 -16.90 -14.11
CA THR A 98 -2.48 -16.70 -12.67
C THR A 98 -1.53 -17.73 -12.09
N ARG A 99 -0.51 -17.23 -11.40
CA ARG A 99 0.53 -18.05 -10.79
C ARG A 99 0.85 -17.54 -9.39
N LEU A 100 1.23 -18.47 -8.52
CA LEU A 100 1.78 -18.19 -7.21
C LEU A 100 3.23 -18.62 -7.19
N ASP A 101 4.15 -17.66 -7.07
CA ASP A 101 5.55 -17.91 -6.80
C ASP A 101 5.82 -17.73 -5.31
N ARG A 102 6.45 -18.74 -4.72
CA ARG A 102 6.77 -18.77 -3.29
C ARG A 102 8.28 -18.64 -3.09
N PRO A 103 8.71 -17.95 -2.02
CA PRO A 103 10.11 -17.93 -1.65
C PRO A 103 10.55 -19.35 -1.25
N ALA A 104 11.84 -19.62 -1.43
CA ALA A 104 12.41 -20.93 -1.10
C ALA A 104 12.20 -21.27 0.38
N GLY A 105 11.67 -22.46 0.66
CA GLY A 105 11.40 -22.92 2.03
C GLY A 105 10.09 -22.41 2.65
N ALA A 106 9.27 -21.66 1.91
CA ALA A 106 7.93 -21.30 2.36
C ALA A 106 7.04 -22.53 2.56
N PRO A 107 6.09 -22.50 3.53
CA PRO A 107 5.13 -23.57 3.71
C PRO A 107 4.26 -23.76 2.45
N GLU A 108 3.95 -25.02 2.13
CA GLU A 108 3.05 -25.38 1.02
C GLU A 108 1.57 -25.20 1.36
N GLY A 109 1.26 -24.95 2.64
CA GLY A 109 -0.09 -24.72 3.14
C GLY A 109 -0.76 -23.45 2.59
N ILE A 110 -2.03 -23.29 2.92
CA ILE A 110 -2.82 -22.09 2.62
C ILE A 110 -2.68 -21.00 3.67
N GLU A 111 -2.01 -21.33 4.77
CA GLU A 111 -1.72 -20.43 5.88
C GLU A 111 -0.94 -19.20 5.36
N GLY A 112 -1.44 -18.00 5.65
CA GLY A 112 -0.84 -16.76 5.15
C GLY A 112 -1.18 -16.41 3.70
N LEU A 113 -2.05 -17.15 3.02
CA LEU A 113 -2.51 -16.86 1.64
C LEU A 113 -4.02 -16.58 1.56
N VAL A 114 -4.74 -16.73 2.67
CA VAL A 114 -6.20 -16.58 2.73
C VAL A 114 -6.60 -15.59 3.82
N ASP A 115 -7.76 -14.95 3.62
CA ASP A 115 -8.36 -13.98 4.55
C ASP A 115 -7.49 -12.74 4.81
N LEU A 116 -6.66 -12.39 3.82
CA LEU A 116 -5.74 -11.27 3.92
C LEU A 116 -6.47 -9.95 3.62
N PRO A 117 -6.39 -8.93 4.48
CA PRO A 117 -6.88 -7.61 4.13
C PRO A 117 -6.08 -7.07 2.94
N VAL A 118 -6.76 -6.42 1.99
CA VAL A 118 -6.13 -5.88 0.78
C VAL A 118 -5.68 -4.45 0.98
N ALA A 119 -4.42 -4.17 0.62
CA ALA A 119 -3.92 -2.83 0.37
C ALA A 119 -3.77 -2.64 -1.14
N LEU A 120 -4.67 -1.87 -1.75
CA LEU A 120 -4.77 -1.74 -3.22
C LEU A 120 -4.00 -0.51 -3.73
N VAL A 121 -2.90 -0.75 -4.43
CA VAL A 121 -2.06 0.26 -5.09
C VAL A 121 -2.48 0.33 -6.56
N ARG A 122 -3.13 1.42 -6.98
CA ARG A 122 -3.57 1.63 -8.37
C ARG A 122 -2.59 2.52 -9.12
N LEU A 123 -1.98 1.97 -10.17
CA LEU A 123 -1.10 2.66 -11.12
C LEU A 123 -1.73 2.80 -12.52
N VAL A 124 -2.99 2.39 -12.68
CA VAL A 124 -3.71 2.41 -13.95
C VAL A 124 -3.77 3.83 -14.53
N GLY A 125 -3.46 3.95 -15.81
CA GLY A 125 -3.55 5.22 -16.54
C GLY A 125 -2.33 6.13 -16.39
N ALA A 126 -1.32 5.75 -15.61
CA ALA A 126 -0.03 6.42 -15.63
C ALA A 126 0.71 6.11 -16.95
N ASP A 127 1.35 7.13 -17.54
CA ASP A 127 2.21 6.97 -18.71
C ASP A 127 3.52 6.25 -18.34
N GLU A 128 4.10 6.62 -17.20
CA GLU A 128 5.28 6.01 -16.58
C GLU A 128 4.93 5.50 -15.17
N PRO A 129 4.25 4.34 -15.05
CA PRO A 129 3.89 3.77 -13.76
C PRO A 129 5.15 3.40 -12.97
N VAL A 130 5.18 3.78 -11.69
CA VAL A 130 6.23 3.38 -10.75
C VAL A 130 5.58 3.14 -9.38
N ALA A 131 5.77 1.94 -8.82
CA ALA A 131 5.48 1.64 -7.42
C ALA A 131 6.78 1.71 -6.61
N ASP A 132 7.11 2.91 -6.14
CA ASP A 132 8.23 3.17 -5.24
C ASP A 132 7.77 3.31 -3.78
N ARG A 133 8.68 3.75 -2.91
CA ARG A 133 8.37 3.96 -1.49
C ARG A 133 7.26 4.99 -1.27
N LEU A 134 7.21 6.04 -2.08
CA LEU A 134 6.22 7.11 -1.97
C LEU A 134 4.84 6.60 -2.38
N ALA A 135 4.75 5.80 -3.45
CA ALA A 135 3.51 5.14 -3.85
C ALA A 135 2.97 4.19 -2.78
N LEU A 136 3.86 3.57 -1.99
CA LEU A 136 3.49 2.66 -0.90
C LEU A 136 3.22 3.35 0.45
N ALA A 137 3.63 4.61 0.61
CA ALA A 137 3.53 5.36 1.87
C ALA A 137 2.11 5.42 2.50
N PRO A 138 1.01 5.49 1.73
CA PRO A 138 -0.34 5.55 2.29
C PRO A 138 -0.79 4.25 2.95
N PHE A 139 -0.17 3.13 2.60
CA PHE A 139 -0.64 1.80 2.95
C PHE A 139 0.07 1.27 4.19
N ALA A 140 -0.66 0.53 5.02
CA ALA A 140 -0.11 -0.24 6.13
C ALA A 140 0.03 -1.71 5.70
N PRO A 141 1.18 -2.14 5.15
CA PRO A 141 1.29 -3.45 4.52
C PRO A 141 1.33 -4.62 5.51
N ALA A 142 1.58 -4.37 6.80
CA ALA A 142 1.72 -5.42 7.81
C ALA A 142 0.50 -6.36 7.81
N GLY A 143 0.73 -7.64 7.50
CA GLY A 143 -0.31 -8.67 7.41
C GLY A 143 -1.28 -8.54 6.21
N HIS A 144 -1.07 -7.58 5.31
CA HIS A 144 -1.94 -7.34 4.15
C HIS A 144 -1.44 -8.06 2.90
N ALA A 145 -2.38 -8.36 2.00
CA ALA A 145 -2.09 -8.61 0.60
C ALA A 145 -1.95 -7.26 -0.12
N VAL A 146 -0.74 -6.91 -0.56
CA VAL A 146 -0.51 -5.68 -1.33
C VAL A 146 -0.79 -5.98 -2.79
N VAL A 147 -1.88 -5.41 -3.32
CA VAL A 147 -2.31 -5.61 -4.70
C VAL A 147 -1.86 -4.42 -5.54
N VAL A 148 -0.90 -4.62 -6.44
CA VAL A 148 -0.45 -3.61 -7.40
C VAL A 148 -1.22 -3.80 -8.70
N HIS A 149 -2.16 -2.91 -8.97
CA HIS A 149 -2.98 -2.94 -10.17
C HIS A 149 -2.53 -1.89 -11.17
N THR A 150 -2.16 -2.35 -12.35
CA THR A 150 -1.44 -1.54 -13.32
C THR A 150 -2.19 -1.37 -14.64
N GLY A 151 -3.09 -2.31 -14.95
CA GLY A 151 -3.85 -2.38 -16.19
C GLY A 151 -3.01 -2.80 -17.39
N ARG A 152 -1.74 -3.21 -17.21
CA ARG A 152 -0.89 -3.64 -18.33
C ARG A 152 -0.03 -4.87 -17.99
N PRO A 153 0.38 -5.65 -19.00
CA PRO A 153 1.01 -6.95 -18.78
C PRO A 153 2.50 -6.87 -18.39
N ASP A 154 3.17 -5.75 -18.68
CA ASP A 154 4.62 -5.47 -18.53
C ASP A 154 4.99 -4.88 -17.15
N GLY A 155 4.14 -5.11 -16.16
CA GLY A 155 4.35 -4.68 -14.77
C GLY A 155 5.17 -5.65 -13.93
N PRO A 156 5.23 -5.42 -12.59
CA PRO A 156 4.41 -4.51 -11.77
C PRO A 156 4.99 -3.10 -11.56
N TRP A 157 6.11 -2.76 -12.22
CA TRP A 157 6.85 -1.48 -12.04
C TRP A 157 7.20 -1.16 -10.60
N LEU A 158 7.39 -2.20 -9.78
CA LEU A 158 7.76 -2.07 -8.38
C LEU A 158 9.29 -1.99 -8.27
N THR A 159 9.79 -0.95 -7.59
CA THR A 159 11.24 -0.77 -7.45
C THR A 159 11.83 -1.78 -6.46
N PRO A 160 13.13 -2.13 -6.57
CA PRO A 160 13.78 -3.01 -5.59
C PRO A 160 13.67 -2.51 -4.14
N ASP A 161 13.79 -1.20 -3.93
CA ASP A 161 13.64 -0.59 -2.60
C ASP A 161 12.21 -0.68 -2.06
N ALA A 162 11.21 -0.64 -2.94
CA ALA A 162 9.81 -0.88 -2.58
C ALA A 162 9.57 -2.35 -2.21
N ALA A 163 10.18 -3.30 -2.92
CA ALA A 163 10.12 -4.73 -2.57
C ALA A 163 10.70 -4.99 -1.17
N ALA A 164 11.89 -4.44 -0.89
CA ALA A 164 12.52 -4.52 0.42
C ALA A 164 11.63 -3.90 1.51
N LEU A 165 11.07 -2.71 1.25
CA LEU A 165 10.17 -2.03 2.19
C LEU A 165 8.93 -2.86 2.54
N LEU A 166 8.33 -3.53 1.56
CA LEU A 166 7.16 -4.40 1.78
C LEU A 166 7.50 -5.58 2.70
N ALA A 167 8.66 -6.19 2.50
CA ALA A 167 9.13 -7.28 3.34
C ALA A 167 9.44 -6.79 4.76
N GLU A 168 10.19 -5.69 4.89
CA GLU A 168 10.53 -5.06 6.17
C GLU A 168 9.29 -4.67 6.99
N ARG A 169 8.25 -4.16 6.32
CA ARG A 169 6.98 -3.76 6.97
C ARG A 169 6.00 -4.92 7.12
N GLY A 170 6.39 -6.14 6.77
CA GLY A 170 5.64 -7.36 7.05
C GLY A 170 4.42 -7.59 6.16
N ALA A 171 4.49 -7.25 4.88
CA ALA A 171 3.50 -7.69 3.89
C ALA A 171 3.34 -9.21 3.94
N ALA A 172 2.11 -9.70 3.84
CA ALA A 172 1.85 -11.14 3.83
C ALA A 172 2.07 -11.75 2.43
N LEU A 173 1.76 -10.97 1.40
CA LEU A 173 1.71 -11.38 0.00
C LEU A 173 1.74 -10.12 -0.87
N VAL A 174 2.36 -10.21 -2.04
CA VAL A 174 2.20 -9.21 -3.11
C VAL A 174 1.45 -9.83 -4.29
N ALA A 175 0.54 -9.07 -4.89
CA ALA A 175 -0.34 -9.54 -5.94
C ALA A 175 -0.38 -8.51 -7.09
N THR A 176 -0.36 -8.96 -8.34
CA THR A 176 -0.35 -8.08 -9.51
C THR A 176 -1.09 -8.69 -10.72
N ASP A 177 -1.58 -7.81 -11.60
CA ASP A 177 -2.10 -8.18 -12.92
C ASP A 177 -1.03 -8.40 -13.98
N ALA A 178 0.23 -8.05 -13.69
CA ALA A 178 1.36 -8.32 -14.58
C ALA A 178 1.58 -9.83 -14.78
N VAL A 179 1.98 -10.22 -16.00
CA VAL A 179 2.14 -11.64 -16.40
C VAL A 179 3.56 -12.01 -16.82
N GLU A 180 4.49 -11.06 -16.76
CA GLU A 180 5.89 -11.29 -17.13
C GLU A 180 6.58 -12.25 -16.14
N ARG A 181 7.13 -13.37 -16.66
CA ARG A 181 7.64 -14.47 -15.83
C ARG A 181 8.99 -14.22 -15.17
N ASP A 182 9.80 -13.33 -15.73
CA ASP A 182 11.18 -13.08 -15.31
C ASP A 182 11.40 -11.59 -14.99
N ASP A 183 10.32 -10.90 -14.62
CA ASP A 183 10.38 -9.50 -14.21
C ASP A 183 11.27 -9.33 -12.95
N PRO A 184 12.20 -8.36 -12.95
CA PRO A 184 13.08 -8.09 -11.82
C PRO A 184 12.36 -7.80 -10.50
N ALA A 185 11.17 -7.20 -10.53
CA ALA A 185 10.45 -6.89 -9.29
C ALA A 185 9.89 -8.15 -8.63
N THR A 186 9.35 -9.09 -9.41
CA THR A 186 8.89 -10.40 -8.91
C THR A 186 10.06 -11.18 -8.29
N LYS A 187 11.23 -11.13 -8.92
CA LYS A 187 12.45 -11.72 -8.36
C LYS A 187 12.86 -11.04 -7.05
N ALA A 188 12.89 -9.71 -7.00
CA ALA A 188 13.27 -8.97 -5.79
C ALA A 188 12.32 -9.29 -4.61
N LEU A 189 11.01 -9.41 -4.86
CA LEU A 189 10.02 -9.78 -3.85
C LEU A 189 10.24 -11.20 -3.30
N THR A 190 10.47 -12.17 -4.18
CA THR A 190 10.71 -13.56 -3.75
C THR A 190 12.05 -13.72 -3.03
N GLU A 191 13.11 -13.00 -3.46
CA GLU A 191 14.38 -12.93 -2.74
C GLU A 191 14.25 -12.26 -1.37
N ALA A 192 13.34 -11.29 -1.23
CA ALA A 192 12.99 -10.66 0.05
C ALA A 192 12.09 -11.53 0.94
N GLY A 193 11.72 -12.74 0.50
CA GLY A 193 10.92 -13.68 1.29
C GLY A 193 9.41 -13.47 1.20
N LEU A 194 8.92 -12.72 0.22
CA LEU A 194 7.49 -12.51 0.01
C LEU A 194 6.92 -13.48 -1.04
N PRO A 195 5.77 -14.12 -0.77
CA PRO A 195 4.98 -14.77 -1.81
C PRO A 195 4.48 -13.74 -2.83
N VAL A 196 4.43 -14.13 -4.11
CA VAL A 196 3.97 -13.26 -5.21
C VAL A 196 2.89 -13.96 -6.04
N LEU A 197 1.75 -13.30 -6.21
CA LEU A 197 0.71 -13.66 -7.17
C LEU A 197 0.80 -12.78 -8.41
N THR A 198 0.89 -13.39 -9.58
CA THR A 198 0.93 -12.69 -10.87
C THR A 198 -0.26 -13.10 -11.73
N GLY A 199 -0.55 -12.31 -12.77
CA GLY A 199 -1.57 -12.60 -13.76
C GLY A 199 -2.99 -12.60 -13.21
N LEU A 200 -3.27 -11.75 -12.22
CA LEU A 200 -4.64 -11.53 -11.75
C LEU A 200 -5.46 -10.75 -12.79
N THR A 201 -6.76 -11.00 -12.79
CA THR A 201 -7.74 -10.28 -13.62
C THR A 201 -8.84 -9.68 -12.76
N GLY A 202 -9.69 -8.82 -13.32
CA GLY A 202 -10.84 -8.26 -12.59
C GLY A 202 -10.48 -7.23 -11.49
N LEU A 203 -9.21 -6.81 -11.39
CA LEU A 203 -8.76 -5.83 -10.39
C LEU A 203 -9.40 -4.44 -10.57
N THR A 204 -9.95 -4.13 -11.75
CA THR A 204 -10.76 -2.92 -11.97
C THR A 204 -11.98 -2.87 -11.06
N ASP A 205 -12.62 -4.02 -10.80
CA ASP A 205 -13.85 -4.11 -10.01
C ASP A 205 -13.62 -4.24 -8.50
N LEU A 206 -12.35 -4.34 -8.06
CA LEU A 206 -12.02 -4.37 -6.64
C LEU A 206 -12.28 -3.02 -5.97
N PRO A 207 -13.09 -2.97 -4.89
CA PRO A 207 -13.19 -1.79 -4.05
C PRO A 207 -11.83 -1.36 -3.48
N ALA A 208 -11.70 -0.08 -3.16
CA ALA A 208 -10.46 0.47 -2.61
C ALA A 208 -10.19 0.03 -1.16
N THR A 209 -11.22 -0.37 -0.42
CA THR A 209 -11.19 -0.74 1.00
C THR A 209 -12.16 -1.89 1.26
N ASP A 210 -12.06 -2.51 2.44
CA ASP A 210 -12.94 -3.58 2.91
C ASP A 210 -12.99 -4.83 2.00
N VAL A 211 -11.83 -5.19 1.44
CA VAL A 211 -11.63 -6.41 0.66
C VAL A 211 -10.72 -7.39 1.39
N ARG A 212 -11.13 -8.66 1.41
CA ARG A 212 -10.32 -9.82 1.80
C ARG A 212 -9.89 -10.61 0.57
N LEU A 213 -8.59 -10.92 0.47
CA LEU A 213 -8.03 -11.73 -0.60
C LEU A 213 -7.82 -13.17 -0.13
N HIS A 214 -8.20 -14.12 -0.99
CA HIS A 214 -8.02 -15.54 -0.78
C HIS A 214 -7.32 -16.16 -1.99
N ALA A 215 -6.09 -16.63 -1.82
CA ALA A 215 -5.34 -17.38 -2.80
C ALA A 215 -5.26 -18.85 -2.39
N VAL A 216 -6.04 -19.68 -3.08
CA VAL A 216 -6.24 -21.09 -2.76
C VAL A 216 -5.51 -21.95 -3.79
N PRO A 217 -4.44 -22.68 -3.40
CA PRO A 217 -3.81 -23.67 -4.26
C PRO A 217 -4.83 -24.71 -4.77
N HIS A 218 -4.72 -25.06 -6.03
CA HIS A 218 -5.62 -25.99 -6.72
C HIS A 218 -4.78 -26.90 -7.64
N PRO A 219 -5.21 -28.13 -7.97
CA PRO A 219 -4.43 -29.03 -8.83
C PRO A 219 -4.01 -28.45 -10.20
N GLY A 220 -4.71 -27.41 -10.68
CA GLY A 220 -4.37 -26.66 -11.89
C GLY A 220 -3.58 -25.35 -11.68
N GLY A 221 -3.09 -25.06 -10.47
CA GLY A 221 -2.39 -23.81 -10.13
C GLY A 221 -2.91 -23.17 -8.85
N VAL A 222 -3.39 -21.93 -8.94
CA VAL A 222 -3.99 -21.19 -7.81
C VAL A 222 -5.29 -20.53 -8.26
N ARG A 223 -6.29 -20.53 -7.38
CA ARG A 223 -7.54 -19.78 -7.54
C ARG A 223 -7.51 -18.58 -6.61
N VAL A 224 -7.82 -17.40 -7.13
CA VAL A 224 -7.74 -16.15 -6.36
C VAL A 224 -9.08 -15.46 -6.35
N TYR A 225 -9.54 -15.11 -5.14
CA TYR A 225 -10.81 -14.46 -4.92
C TYR A 225 -10.63 -13.20 -4.08
N GLY A 226 -11.34 -12.13 -4.46
CA GLY A 226 -11.55 -10.95 -3.63
C GLY A 226 -12.96 -10.99 -3.03
N VAL A 227 -13.08 -10.81 -1.73
CA VAL A 227 -14.36 -10.74 -1.04
C VAL A 227 -14.50 -9.34 -0.46
N ALA A 228 -15.40 -8.54 -1.03
CA ALA A 228 -15.74 -7.22 -0.52
C ALA A 228 -16.91 -7.33 0.46
N GLU A 229 -16.81 -6.64 1.59
CA GLU A 229 -17.89 -6.50 2.58
C GLU A 229 -18.52 -5.11 2.48
#